data_AF-A2DJB4-F1
#
_entry.id   AF-A2DJB4-F1
#
_cell.length_a   1.000
_cell.length_b   1.000
_cell.length_c   1.000
_cell.angle_alpha   90.00
_cell.angle_beta   90.00
_cell.angle_gamma   90.00
#
_symmetry.space_group_name_H-M   'P 1'
#
loop_
_entity.id
_entity.type
_entity.pdbx_description
1 polymer ?
#
loop_
_entity_poly.entity_id
_entity_poly.type
_entity_poly.pdbx_seq_one_letter_code
_entity_poly.pdbx_strand_id
1 'polypeptide(L)' 'MEALDIVAAPATNFVKSCVKVLKRCTLPSTKVLKDSASASAVGFLILGSVGFIFKVIAYPINNVIIGGIGQ' A
#
# COMPACT_ATOMS: atom_id res chain seq x y z
N MET A 1 24.72 -23.85 21.76
CA MET A 1 23.36 -23.96 21.18
C MET A 1 22.31 -23.57 22.23
N GLU A 2 22.56 -22.54 23.05
CA GLU A 2 21.68 -22.12 24.17
C GLU A 2 20.96 -20.79 23.91
N ALA A 3 21.54 -19.89 23.11
CA ALA A 3 20.92 -18.60 22.78
C ALA A 3 19.64 -18.72 21.91
N LEU A 4 19.52 -19.81 21.14
CA LEU A 4 18.35 -20.05 20.30
C LEU A 4 17.12 -20.45 21.13
N ASP A 5 17.28 -21.18 22.24
CA ASP A 5 16.14 -21.61 23.05
C ASP A 5 15.56 -20.45 23.88
N ILE A 6 16.45 -19.57 24.37
CA ILE A 6 16.10 -18.33 25.09
C ILE A 6 15.32 -17.36 24.19
N VAL A 7 15.55 -17.36 22.87
CA VAL A 7 14.82 -16.50 21.91
C VAL A 7 13.63 -17.23 21.29
N ALA A 8 13.73 -18.53 21.04
CA ALA A 8 12.66 -19.31 20.40
C ALA A 8 11.45 -19.49 21.32
N ALA A 9 11.66 -19.70 22.63
CA ALA A 9 10.59 -19.82 23.61
C ALA A 9 9.72 -18.55 23.75
N PRO A 10 10.29 -17.33 23.93
CA PRO A 10 9.48 -16.11 23.93
C PRO A 10 8.90 -15.79 22.55
N ALA A 11 9.58 -16.11 21.45
CA ALA A 11 9.04 -15.91 20.10
C ALA A 11 7.78 -16.75 19.84
N THR A 12 7.77 -18.02 20.25
CA THR A 12 6.56 -18.88 20.11
C THR A 12 5.43 -18.41 21.01
N ASN A 13 5.72 -17.94 22.23
CA ASN A 13 4.70 -17.37 23.12
C ASN A 13 4.14 -16.04 22.59
N PHE A 14 4.97 -15.22 21.94
CA PHE A 14 4.54 -14.00 21.27
C PHE A 14 3.59 -14.30 20.11
N VAL A 15 3.95 -15.24 19.23
CA VAL A 15 3.07 -15.67 18.12
C VAL A 15 1.73 -16.19 18.63
N LYS A 16 1.72 -17.03 19.68
CA LYS A 16 0.48 -17.51 20.31
C LYS A 16 -0.39 -16.36 20.84
N SER A 17 0.24 -15.32 21.39
CA SER A 17 -0.45 -14.13 21.89
C SER A 17 -1.03 -13.29 20.75
N CYS A 18 -0.30 -13.08 19.66
CA CYS A 18 -0.79 -12.42 18.45
C CYS A 18 -2.00 -13.14 17.84
N VAL A 19 -1.97 -14.47 17.78
CA VAL A 19 -3.10 -15.27 17.27
C VAL A 19 -4.34 -15.11 18.15
N LYS A 20 -4.20 -15.04 19.48
CA LYS A 20 -5.32 -14.79 20.39
C LYS A 20 -5.95 -13.41 20.13
N VAL A 21 -5.13 -12.39 19.88
CA VAL A 21 -5.59 -11.03 19.56
C VAL A 21 -6.30 -11.01 18.20
N LEU A 22 -5.71 -11.60 17.15
CA LEU A 22 -6.32 -11.67 15.82
C LEU A 22 -7.68 -12.37 15.84
N LYS A 23 -7.84 -13.41 16.66
CA LYS A 23 -9.14 -14.10 16.84
C LYS A 23 -10.18 -13.26 17.58
N ARG A 24 -9.76 -12.25 18.34
CA ARG A 24 -10.66 -11.28 19.01
C ARG A 24 -11.03 -10.11 18.10
N CYS A 25 -10.28 -9.88 17.02
CA CYS A 25 -10.64 -8.88 16.03
C CYS A 25 -11.91 -9.31 15.28
N THR A 26 -12.86 -8.39 15.16
CA THR A 26 -14.03 -8.59 14.29
C THR A 26 -13.56 -8.56 12.84
N LEU A 27 -13.62 -9.69 12.16
CA LEU A 27 -13.29 -9.74 10.74
C LEU A 27 -14.29 -8.86 9.97
N PRO A 28 -13.82 -7.94 9.12
CA PRO A 28 -14.72 -7.14 8.32
C PRO A 28 -15.56 -8.04 7.42
N SER A 29 -16.88 -7.85 7.49
CA SER A 29 -17.82 -8.61 6.65
C SER A 29 -17.60 -8.27 5.17
N THR A 30 -17.93 -9.21 4.29
CA THR A 30 -17.74 -9.07 2.84
C THR A 30 -18.45 -7.85 2.26
N LYS A 31 -19.52 -7.36 2.90
CA LYS A 31 -20.22 -6.12 2.51
C LYS A 31 -19.36 -4.87 2.76
N VAL A 32 -18.83 -4.73 3.98
CA VAL A 32 -17.97 -3.59 4.38
C VAL A 32 -16.68 -3.57 3.56
N LEU A 33 -16.12 -4.74 3.26
CA LEU A 33 -14.96 -4.85 2.38
C LEU A 33 -15.25 -4.39 0.96
N LYS A 34 -16.41 -4.75 0.40
CA LYS A 34 -16.81 -4.30 -0.94
C LYS A 34 -17.05 -2.79 -1.00
N ASP A 35 -17.67 -2.23 0.03
CA ASP A 35 -17.92 -0.78 0.10
C ASP A 35 -16.61 0.01 0.28
N SER A 36 -15.69 -0.49 1.11
CA SER A 36 -14.36 0.13 1.23
C SER A 36 -13.54 -0.01 -0.05
N ALA A 37 -13.58 -1.18 -0.70
CA ALA A 37 -12.84 -1.43 -1.94
C ALA A 37 -13.37 -0.55 -3.08
N SER A 38 -14.68 -0.34 -3.17
CA SER A 38 -15.27 0.53 -4.20
C SER A 38 -14.89 1.99 -3.97
N ALA A 39 -14.94 2.48 -2.72
CA ALA A 39 -14.51 3.83 -2.37
C ALA A 39 -13.02 4.05 -2.69
N SER A 40 -12.15 3.10 -2.33
CA SER A 40 -10.72 3.15 -2.66
C SER A 40 -10.45 3.07 -4.16
N ALA A 41 -11.20 2.26 -4.90
CA ALA A 41 -11.07 2.15 -6.36
C ALA A 41 -11.39 3.48 -7.05
N VAL A 42 -12.46 4.18 -6.63
CA VAL A 42 -12.81 5.49 -7.17
C VAL A 42 -11.72 6.52 -6.86
N GLY A 43 -11.20 6.54 -5.63
CA GLY A 43 -10.08 7.41 -5.26
C GLY A 43 -8.83 7.14 -6.09
N PHE A 44 -8.49 5.87 -6.32
CA PHE A 44 -7.34 5.48 -7.15
C PHE A 44 -7.53 5.88 -8.61
N LEU A 45 -8.75 5.75 -9.15
CA LEU A 45 -9.05 6.17 -10.51
C LEU A 45 -8.90 7.69 -10.68
N ILE A 46 -9.36 8.49 -9.71
CA ILE A 46 -9.24 9.96 -9.76
C ILE A 46 -7.76 10.35 -9.67
N LEU A 47 -7.04 9.87 -8.65
CA LEU A 47 -5.63 10.20 -8.44
C LEU A 47 -4.75 9.73 -9.61
N GLY A 48 -5.02 8.53 -10.13
CA GLY A 48 -4.32 7.96 -11.28
C GLY A 48 -4.58 8.73 -12.56
N SER A 49 -5.84 9.10 -12.82
CA SER A 49 -6.20 9.86 -14.03
C SER A 49 -5.59 11.26 -14.02
N VAL A 50 -5.65 11.96 -12.88
CA VAL A 50 -5.04 13.29 -12.75
C VAL A 50 -3.53 13.22 -12.98
N GLY A 51 -2.83 12.27 -12.34
CA GLY A 51 -1.39 12.08 -12.53
C GLY A 51 -1.00 11.74 -13.98
N PHE A 52 -1.83 10.96 -14.68
CA PHE A 52 -1.61 10.63 -16.09
C PHE A 52 -1.73 11.87 -16.99
N ILE A 53 -2.77 12.69 -16.80
CA ILE A 53 -2.96 13.93 -17.57
C ILE A 53 -1.78 14.89 -17.37
N PHE A 54 -1.37 15.11 -16.12
CA PHE A 54 -0.21 15.96 -15.82
C PHE A 54 1.07 15.45 -16.49
N LYS A 55 1.28 14.12 -16.49
CA LYS A 55 2.46 13.52 -17.12
C LYS A 55 2.44 13.65 -18.64
N VAL A 56 1.28 13.48 -19.26
CA VAL A 56 1.11 13.66 -20.72
C VAL A 56 1.38 15.10 -21.13
N ILE A 57 0.92 16.10 -20.36
CA ILE A 57 1.20 17.52 -20.63
C ILE A 57 2.68 17.85 -20.42
N ALA A 58 3.31 17.25 -19.41
CA ALA A 58 4.72 17.50 -19.09
C ALA A 58 5.69 16.91 -20.13
N TYR A 59 5.36 15.80 -20.80
CA TYR A 59 6.22 15.18 -21.83
C TYR A 59 6.62 16.13 -22.98
N PRO A 60 5.68 16.77 -23.71
CA PRO A 60 6.02 17.69 -24.79
C PRO A 60 6.73 18.95 -24.26
N ILE A 61 6.33 19.44 -23.08
CA ILE A 61 6.97 20.62 -22.46
C ILE A 61 8.44 20.33 -22.18
N ASN A 62 8.74 19.19 -21.55
CA ASN A 62 10.12 18.79 -21.25
C ASN A 62 10.93 18.59 -22.54
N ASN A 63 10.32 18.05 -23.60
CA ASN A 63 10.98 17.89 -24.90
C ASN A 63 11.27 19.23 -25.61
N VAL A 64 10.36 20.21 -25.53
CA VAL A 64 10.56 21.56 -26.11
C VAL A 64 11.61 22.34 -25.32
N ILE A 65 11.58 22.28 -23.98
CA ILE A 65 12.54 23.01 -23.14
C ILE A 65 13.94 22.41 -23.30
N ILE A 66 14.08 21.08 -23.26
CA ILE A 66 15.39 20.41 -23.40
C ILE A 66 15.91 20.50 -24.84
N GLY A 67 15.04 20.47 -25.85
CA GLY A 67 15.41 20.65 -27.25
C GLY A 67 15.75 22.09 -27.64
N GLY A 68 15.21 23.09 -26.92
CA GLY A 68 15.42 24.52 -27.22
C GLY A 68 16.64 25.15 -26.55
N ILE A 69 17.19 24.54 -25.49
CA ILE A 69 18.40 25.01 -24.79
C ILE A 69 19.71 24.35 -25.29
N GLY A 70 19.61 23.46 -26.27
CA GLY A 70 20.73 22.70 -26.86
C GLY A 70 21.15 23.17 -28.26
N GLN A 71 20.80 24.40 -28.66
CA GLN A 71 21.38 25.12 -29.80
C GLN A 71 22.03 26.41 -29.31
#